data_AF-A0A0J8RYG1-F1
#
_entry.id   AF-A0A0J8RYG1-F1
#
_cell.length_a   1.000
_cell.length_b   1.000
_cell.length_c   1.000
_cell.angle_alpha   90.00
_cell.angle_beta   90.00
_cell.angle_gamma   90.00
#
_symmetry.space_group_name_H-M   'P 1'
#
loop_
_entity.id
_entity.type
_entity.pdbx_description
1 polymer ?
#
loop_
_entity_poly.entity_id
_entity_poly.type
_entity_poly.pdbx_seq_one_letter_code
_entity_poly.pdbx_strand_id
1 'polypeptide(L)'
;MCAATQARVPKDFLGDYGLVEHPQSGSPWMMPVRLLGDEIRSMALGPERRAHESEEGEKSQEQEEAGPSEELQDSTEPPRRKSRPQRLPVIRIANNPALLSRIAKGANTHATRSLLPYRWKYPNGFLTKKENDSVIWREDLPEFVLTHMRKNVVRGLKVSCIVGKDHRWSVLEIDPKSTLIDNLENGLKSLGNLKNIKCGAVLLLKPQPEGSTLDGSPSIPELVKLPLQGTQIPIFYLPRLLSEENLQELRDHHEFFTKDAVLFRPSGDKTIYTMQGLWRLHSYVTIGTS
;
A
#
# COMPACT_ATOMS: atom_id res chain seq x y z
N MET A 1 10.51 13.55 -13.02
CA MET A 1 9.78 13.96 -14.24
C MET A 1 9.41 12.69 -14.98
N CYS A 2 8.17 12.56 -15.42
CA CYS A 2 7.70 11.39 -16.19
C CYS A 2 8.42 11.38 -17.54
N ALA A 3 9.06 10.26 -17.90
CA ALA A 3 9.81 10.16 -19.15
C ALA A 3 8.90 10.28 -20.39
N ALA A 4 7.64 9.86 -20.28
CA ALA A 4 6.68 9.89 -21.39
C ALA A 4 5.97 11.25 -21.55
N THR A 5 5.57 11.87 -20.43
CA THR A 5 4.69 13.06 -20.46
C THR A 5 5.39 14.34 -20.01
N GLN A 6 6.66 14.27 -19.58
CA GLN A 6 7.40 15.38 -18.96
C GLN A 6 6.73 15.99 -17.71
N ALA A 7 5.62 15.42 -17.24
CA ALA A 7 4.92 15.88 -16.05
C ALA A 7 5.72 15.58 -14.78
N ARG A 8 5.64 16.47 -13.80
CA ARG A 8 6.19 16.22 -12.46
C ARG A 8 5.13 15.52 -11.61
N VAL A 9 5.22 14.19 -11.56
CA VAL A 9 4.37 13.37 -10.69
C VAL A 9 5.14 13.06 -9.39
N PRO A 10 4.56 13.26 -8.20
CA PRO A 10 5.22 12.87 -6.95
C PRO A 10 5.45 11.36 -6.92
N LYS A 11 6.64 10.95 -6.46
CA LYS A 11 7.09 9.55 -6.48
C LYS A 11 6.13 8.62 -5.74
N ASP A 12 5.47 9.14 -4.71
CA ASP A 12 4.55 8.38 -3.89
C ASP A 12 3.24 8.01 -4.60
N PHE A 13 2.88 8.64 -5.73
CA PHE A 13 1.71 8.22 -6.51
C PHE A 13 2.06 7.23 -7.63
N LEU A 14 3.33 6.83 -7.72
CA LEU A 14 3.80 5.84 -8.69
C LEU A 14 3.94 4.48 -8.01
N GLY A 15 3.54 3.42 -8.71
CA GLY A 15 3.88 2.05 -8.37
C GLY A 15 5.30 1.72 -8.81
N ASP A 16 6.00 0.97 -7.97
CA ASP A 16 7.34 0.46 -8.22
C ASP A 16 7.21 -0.99 -8.74
N TYR A 17 7.58 -1.22 -10.00
CA TYR A 17 7.51 -2.50 -10.71
C TYR A 17 8.91 -3.03 -11.01
N GLY A 18 9.19 -4.26 -10.62
CA GLY A 18 10.48 -4.91 -10.81
C GLY A 18 10.31 -6.31 -11.36
N LEU A 19 11.40 -6.84 -11.92
CA LEU A 19 11.45 -8.21 -12.40
C LEU A 19 11.68 -9.17 -11.23
N VAL A 20 10.88 -10.23 -11.18
CA VAL A 20 10.97 -11.36 -10.24
C VAL A 20 10.88 -12.64 -11.07
N GLU A 21 11.47 -13.73 -10.62
CA GLU A 21 11.33 -15.02 -11.31
C GLU A 21 9.91 -15.57 -11.12
N HIS A 22 9.29 -16.01 -12.22
CA HIS A 22 7.98 -16.65 -12.15
C HIS A 22 8.11 -18.02 -11.45
N PRO A 23 7.31 -18.30 -10.41
CA PRO A 23 7.51 -19.49 -9.55
C PRO A 23 7.34 -20.82 -10.30
N GLN A 24 6.56 -20.86 -11.38
CA GLN A 24 6.30 -22.09 -12.13
C GLN A 24 7.15 -22.25 -13.40
N SER A 25 7.58 -21.13 -14.01
CA SER A 25 8.22 -21.14 -15.33
C SER A 25 9.64 -20.60 -15.33
N GLY A 26 10.12 -20.03 -14.22
CA GLY A 26 11.44 -19.42 -14.10
C GLY A 26 11.66 -18.20 -15.01
N SER A 27 10.63 -17.76 -15.74
CA SER A 27 10.72 -16.64 -16.68
C SER A 27 10.68 -15.30 -15.95
N PRO A 28 11.31 -14.24 -16.48
CA PRO A 28 11.29 -12.92 -15.86
C PRO A 28 9.87 -12.35 -15.86
N TRP A 29 9.36 -12.05 -14.68
CA TRP A 29 7.98 -11.63 -14.43
C TRP A 29 7.93 -10.24 -13.80
N MET A 30 7.19 -9.32 -14.43
CA MET A 30 7.08 -7.96 -13.93
C MET A 30 6.01 -7.85 -12.83
N MET A 31 6.44 -7.47 -11.62
CA MET A 31 5.60 -7.46 -10.42
C MET A 31 5.70 -6.15 -9.63
N PRO A 32 4.65 -5.73 -8.90
CA PRO A 32 4.66 -4.51 -8.08
C PRO A 32 5.47 -4.71 -6.79
N VAL A 33 6.80 -4.73 -6.91
CA VAL A 33 7.76 -5.14 -5.86
C VAL A 33 7.66 -4.37 -4.55
N ARG A 34 7.35 -3.07 -4.58
CA ARG A 34 7.20 -2.29 -3.33
C ARG A 34 5.90 -2.62 -2.61
N LEU A 35 4.84 -2.91 -3.37
CA LEU A 35 3.53 -3.27 -2.82
C LEU A 35 3.58 -4.64 -2.15
N LEU A 36 4.35 -5.56 -2.74
CA LEU A 36 4.58 -6.93 -2.29
C LEU A 36 5.81 -7.09 -1.38
N GLY A 37 6.37 -5.99 -0.87
CA GLY A 37 7.66 -6.02 -0.20
C GLY A 37 7.74 -7.03 0.94
N ASP A 38 6.65 -7.22 1.69
CA ASP A 38 6.57 -8.20 2.78
C ASP A 38 6.53 -9.64 2.29
N GLU A 39 5.79 -9.92 1.23
CA GLU A 39 5.69 -11.26 0.63
C GLU A 39 7.02 -11.67 0.00
N ILE A 40 7.65 -10.76 -0.74
CA ILE A 40 8.97 -10.99 -1.36
C ILE A 40 10.03 -11.23 -0.27
N ARG A 41 10.00 -10.46 0.83
CA ARG A 41 10.87 -10.71 1.99
C ARG A 41 10.58 -12.07 2.63
N SER A 42 9.31 -12.42 2.81
CA SER A 42 8.86 -13.68 3.42
C SER A 42 9.13 -14.92 2.56
N MET A 43 9.35 -14.74 1.25
CA MET A 43 9.81 -15.79 0.34
C MET A 43 11.34 -15.90 0.32
N ALA A 44 12.05 -14.78 0.44
CA ALA A 44 13.51 -14.76 0.53
C ALA A 44 14.05 -15.30 1.86
N LEU A 45 13.28 -15.11 2.94
CA LEU A 45 13.47 -15.77 4.22
C LEU A 45 12.82 -17.15 4.13
N GLY A 46 13.60 -18.20 3.85
CA GLY A 46 13.09 -19.56 3.72
C GLY A 46 12.24 -20.03 4.91
N PRO A 47 11.49 -21.15 4.77
CA PRO A 47 10.51 -21.61 5.76
C PRO A 47 11.06 -21.82 7.17
N GLU A 48 12.37 -22.08 7.31
CA GLU A 48 13.03 -22.34 8.61
C GLU A 48 13.11 -21.13 9.55
N ARG A 49 13.01 -19.88 9.04
CA ARG A 49 13.04 -18.68 9.90
C ARG A 49 11.66 -18.14 10.31
N ARG A 50 10.58 -18.66 9.72
CA ARG A 50 9.20 -18.26 10.07
C ARG A 50 8.82 -18.64 11.51
N ALA A 51 9.47 -19.64 12.09
CA ALA A 51 9.25 -20.05 13.47
C ALA A 51 9.93 -19.12 14.50
N HIS A 52 11.04 -18.45 14.15
CA HIS A 52 11.83 -17.67 15.12
C HIS A 52 11.42 -16.18 15.22
N GLU A 53 10.83 -15.58 14.17
CA GLU A 53 10.41 -14.17 14.23
C GLU A 53 9.08 -13.94 14.99
N SER A 54 8.41 -15.02 15.42
CA SER A 54 7.15 -14.94 16.19
C SER A 54 7.36 -14.81 17.70
N GLU A 55 8.58 -15.03 18.21
CA GLU A 55 8.86 -15.07 19.66
C GLU A 55 9.98 -14.14 20.15
N GLU A 56 10.81 -13.55 19.29
CA GLU A 56 11.92 -12.68 19.74
C GLU A 56 11.60 -11.18 19.60
N GLY A 57 10.58 -10.75 20.34
CA GLY A 57 10.51 -9.39 20.86
C GLY A 57 11.03 -9.40 22.29
N GLU A 58 12.07 -8.61 22.56
CA GLU A 58 12.69 -8.34 23.88
C GLU A 58 13.81 -9.31 24.34
N LYS A 59 15.06 -8.99 23.99
CA LYS A 59 16.06 -8.44 24.95
C LYS A 59 17.41 -8.15 24.29
N SER A 60 18.13 -7.28 24.98
CA SER A 60 19.15 -6.33 24.54
C SER A 60 20.55 -6.89 24.27
N GLN A 61 21.34 -6.03 23.64
CA GLN A 61 22.79 -6.05 23.41
C GLN A 61 23.62 -6.37 24.67
N GLU A 62 24.74 -7.08 24.49
CA GLU A 62 26.08 -6.74 25.04
C GLU A 62 27.18 -7.55 24.33
N GLN A 63 28.39 -6.98 24.27
CA GLN A 63 29.55 -7.30 23.43
C GLN A 63 30.59 -8.26 24.07
N GLU A 64 31.44 -8.84 23.20
CA GLU A 64 32.90 -9.16 23.36
C GLU A 64 33.31 -10.23 24.40
N GLU A 65 34.32 -11.13 24.26
CA GLU A 65 35.54 -11.21 23.43
C GLU A 65 36.11 -12.67 23.38
N ALA A 66 36.88 -12.95 22.30
CA ALA A 66 38.14 -13.72 22.16
C ALA A 66 38.38 -15.17 22.67
N GLY A 67 38.82 -16.04 21.73
CA GLY A 67 40.03 -16.90 21.88
C GLY A 67 39.89 -18.41 21.61
N PRO A 68 40.94 -19.11 21.11
CA PRO A 68 40.85 -19.93 19.90
C PRO A 68 41.11 -21.44 20.10
N SER A 69 40.73 -22.28 19.14
CA SER A 69 41.40 -23.56 18.87
C SER A 69 41.21 -23.98 17.41
N GLU A 70 42.36 -24.20 16.78
CA GLU A 70 42.55 -24.76 15.44
C GLU A 70 42.10 -26.22 15.41
N GLU A 71 41.44 -26.64 14.33
CA GLU A 71 41.76 -27.91 13.69
C GLU A 71 41.23 -27.91 12.25
N LEU A 72 42.16 -28.13 11.32
CA LEU A 72 41.94 -28.27 9.90
C LEU A 72 41.07 -29.49 9.62
N GLN A 73 40.08 -29.35 8.72
CA GLN A 73 39.79 -30.42 7.77
C GLN A 73 39.24 -29.86 6.45
N ASP A 74 40.00 -30.19 5.42
CA ASP A 74 39.86 -29.92 4.01
C ASP A 74 38.59 -30.57 3.45
N SER A 75 37.73 -29.77 2.83
CA SER A 75 36.66 -30.24 1.95
C SER A 75 36.37 -29.13 0.95
N THR A 76 37.04 -29.25 -0.19
CA THR A 76 36.89 -28.40 -1.36
C THR A 76 35.50 -28.61 -1.97
N GLU A 77 34.48 -27.91 -1.45
CA GLU A 77 33.26 -27.60 -2.19
C GLU A 77 33.35 -26.17 -2.75
N PRO A 78 33.01 -25.93 -4.03
CA PRO A 78 33.06 -24.59 -4.58
C PRO A 78 32.10 -23.71 -3.77
N PRO A 79 32.51 -22.49 -3.37
CA PRO A 79 31.67 -21.63 -2.56
C PRO A 79 30.38 -21.37 -3.34
N ARG A 80 29.26 -21.96 -2.85
CA ARG A 80 27.92 -21.57 -3.26
C ARG A 80 27.87 -20.07 -3.08
N ARG A 81 27.96 -19.35 -4.21
CA ARG A 81 27.89 -17.90 -4.23
C ARG A 81 26.64 -17.56 -3.44
N LYS A 82 26.81 -16.98 -2.25
CA LYS A 82 25.74 -16.28 -1.54
C LYS A 82 25.31 -15.22 -2.53
N SER A 83 24.30 -15.55 -3.35
CA SER A 83 23.84 -14.68 -4.42
C SER A 83 23.37 -13.45 -3.69
N ARG A 84 24.20 -12.39 -3.71
CA ARG A 84 23.78 -11.08 -3.25
C ARG A 84 22.47 -10.85 -3.98
N PRO A 85 21.35 -10.53 -3.31
CA PRO A 85 20.12 -10.25 -4.01
C PRO A 85 20.44 -9.10 -4.95
N GLN A 86 20.63 -9.41 -6.23
CA GLN A 86 20.80 -8.42 -7.27
C GLN A 86 19.47 -7.69 -7.21
N ARG A 87 19.45 -6.50 -6.61
CA ARG A 87 18.28 -5.64 -6.64
C ARG A 87 18.09 -5.31 -8.10
N LEU A 88 17.30 -6.13 -8.77
CA LEU A 88 16.91 -5.87 -10.14
C LEU A 88 16.31 -4.47 -10.11
N PRO A 89 16.75 -3.61 -11.03
CA PRO A 89 16.29 -2.24 -11.04
C PRO A 89 14.75 -2.19 -11.16
N VAL A 90 14.16 -1.05 -10.81
CA VAL A 90 12.70 -0.88 -10.70
C VAL A 90 12.23 0.21 -11.67
N ILE A 91 11.11 -0.04 -12.35
CA ILE A 91 10.40 0.95 -13.19
C ILE A 91 9.27 1.55 -12.36
N ARG A 92 9.05 2.85 -12.53
CA ARG A 92 7.92 3.54 -11.93
C ARG A 92 6.82 3.77 -12.94
N ILE A 93 5.62 3.30 -12.61
CA ILE A 93 4.43 3.41 -13.47
C ILE A 93 3.33 4.07 -12.65
N ALA A 94 2.53 4.94 -13.29
CA ALA A 94 1.37 5.51 -12.63
C ALA A 94 0.37 4.39 -12.29
N ASN A 95 -0.12 4.38 -11.05
CA ASN A 95 -1.13 3.40 -10.61
C ASN A 95 -2.50 3.81 -11.15
N ASN A 96 -2.75 3.51 -12.42
CA ASN A 96 -4.01 3.73 -13.09
C ASN A 96 -4.51 2.38 -13.66
N PRO A 97 -5.70 1.90 -13.29
CA PRO A 97 -6.18 0.58 -13.71
C PRO A 97 -6.34 0.44 -15.24
N ALA A 98 -6.76 1.50 -15.94
CA ALA A 98 -6.87 1.50 -17.40
C ALA A 98 -5.50 1.46 -18.09
N LEU A 99 -4.49 2.14 -17.51
CA LEU A 99 -3.12 2.04 -18.00
C LEU A 99 -2.55 0.63 -17.77
N LEU A 100 -2.72 0.10 -16.56
CA LEU A 100 -2.22 -1.23 -16.19
C LEU A 100 -2.89 -2.33 -17.04
N SER A 101 -4.20 -2.21 -17.32
CA SER A 101 -4.90 -3.16 -18.18
C SER A 101 -4.41 -3.11 -19.63
N ARG A 102 -4.09 -1.92 -20.14
CA ARG A 102 -3.45 -1.75 -21.47
C ARG A 102 -2.06 -2.36 -21.52
N ILE A 103 -1.27 -2.22 -20.46
CA ILE A 103 0.06 -2.83 -20.38
C ILE A 103 -0.06 -4.35 -20.33
N ALA A 104 -0.96 -4.88 -19.50
CA ALA A 104 -1.21 -6.32 -19.37
C ALA A 104 -1.67 -6.95 -20.71
N LYS A 105 -2.68 -6.35 -21.36
CA LYS A 105 -3.19 -6.83 -22.67
C LYS A 105 -2.19 -6.59 -23.81
N GLY A 106 -1.40 -5.54 -23.73
CA GLY A 106 -0.39 -5.15 -24.72
C GLY A 106 0.99 -5.73 -24.46
N ALA A 107 1.15 -6.67 -23.53
CA ALA A 107 2.44 -7.17 -23.03
C ALA A 107 3.38 -7.72 -24.12
N ASN A 108 2.84 -8.15 -25.27
CA ASN A 108 3.59 -8.66 -26.40
C ASN A 108 3.84 -7.63 -27.52
N THR A 109 3.50 -6.37 -27.32
CA THR A 109 3.73 -5.30 -28.30
C THR A 109 5.12 -4.67 -28.16
N HIS A 110 5.64 -4.08 -29.25
CA HIS A 110 6.89 -3.33 -29.21
C HIS A 110 6.87 -2.20 -28.17
N ALA A 111 5.70 -1.59 -27.95
CA ALA A 111 5.52 -0.49 -27.00
C ALA A 111 5.78 -0.91 -25.54
N THR A 112 5.27 -2.06 -25.10
CA THR A 112 5.50 -2.55 -23.72
C THR A 112 6.92 -3.08 -23.53
N ARG A 113 7.52 -3.68 -24.57
CA ARG A 113 8.96 -4.01 -24.58
C ARG A 113 9.85 -2.78 -24.47
N SER A 114 9.40 -1.63 -24.99
CA SER A 114 10.12 -0.36 -24.88
C SER A 114 10.06 0.26 -23.48
N LEU A 115 9.14 -0.18 -22.61
CA LEU A 115 9.05 0.31 -21.22
C LEU A 115 10.26 -0.11 -20.39
N LEU A 116 10.91 -1.23 -20.73
CA LEU A 116 12.14 -1.67 -20.09
C LEU A 116 13.27 -0.68 -20.41
N PRO A 117 13.91 -0.06 -19.40
CA PRO A 117 14.99 0.88 -19.59
C PRO A 117 16.14 0.28 -20.39
N TYR A 118 16.75 1.09 -21.25
CA TYR A 118 17.89 0.65 -22.08
C TYR A 118 19.03 0.03 -21.26
N ARG A 119 19.29 0.58 -20.05
CA ARG A 119 20.32 0.08 -19.13
C ARG A 119 20.04 -1.30 -18.53
N TRP A 120 18.86 -1.87 -18.78
CA TRP A 120 18.54 -3.23 -18.35
C TRP A 120 18.71 -4.22 -19.50
N LYS A 121 18.68 -3.74 -20.74
CA LYS A 121 18.68 -4.56 -21.95
C LYS A 121 20.11 -4.92 -22.37
N TYR A 122 20.25 -6.12 -22.94
CA TYR A 122 21.47 -6.54 -23.63
C TYR A 122 21.84 -5.54 -24.75
N PRO A 123 23.14 -5.18 -24.94
CA PRO A 123 24.32 -5.65 -24.21
C PRO A 123 24.66 -4.85 -22.94
N ASN A 124 23.97 -3.74 -22.68
CA ASN A 124 24.37 -2.74 -21.69
C ASN A 124 23.75 -2.94 -20.30
N GLY A 125 23.02 -4.04 -20.10
CA GLY A 125 22.25 -4.29 -18.89
C GLY A 125 22.26 -5.75 -18.45
N PHE A 126 21.59 -6.00 -17.33
CA PHE A 126 21.60 -7.28 -16.64
C PHE A 126 20.72 -8.36 -17.29
N LEU A 127 19.81 -7.98 -18.19
CA LEU A 127 18.93 -8.94 -18.87
C LEU A 127 19.61 -9.48 -20.11
N THR A 128 19.53 -10.81 -20.28
CA THR A 128 19.91 -11.44 -21.54
C THR A 128 18.92 -11.08 -22.65
N LYS A 129 19.33 -11.23 -23.92
CA LYS A 129 18.42 -11.02 -25.06
C LYS A 129 17.17 -11.90 -24.96
N LYS A 130 17.33 -13.16 -24.53
CA LYS A 130 16.24 -14.11 -24.33
C LYS A 130 15.30 -13.66 -23.21
N GLU A 131 15.84 -13.26 -22.05
CA GLU A 131 15.06 -12.75 -20.93
C GLU A 131 14.23 -11.53 -21.31
N ASN A 132 14.85 -10.56 -21.99
CA ASN A 132 14.17 -9.35 -22.44
C ASN A 132 12.97 -9.65 -23.37
N ASP A 133 13.09 -10.66 -24.23
CA ASP A 133 12.02 -11.06 -25.15
C ASP A 133 10.93 -11.90 -24.45
N SER A 134 11.27 -12.52 -23.32
CA SER A 134 10.40 -13.38 -22.50
C SER A 134 9.79 -12.70 -21.27
N VAL A 135 9.90 -11.37 -21.13
CA VAL A 135 9.32 -10.66 -19.99
C VAL A 135 7.80 -10.77 -20.01
N ILE A 136 7.24 -11.38 -18.97
CA ILE A 136 5.81 -11.57 -18.83
C ILE A 136 5.22 -10.46 -17.97
N TRP A 137 4.10 -9.90 -18.42
CA TRP A 137 3.22 -9.10 -17.57
C TRP A 137 2.01 -9.95 -17.19
N ARG A 138 1.58 -9.83 -15.94
CA ARG A 138 0.40 -10.52 -15.42
C ARG A 138 -0.88 -9.98 -16.11
N GLU A 139 -1.81 -10.86 -16.47
CA GLU A 139 -3.07 -10.49 -17.13
C GLU A 139 -4.02 -9.74 -16.18
N ASP A 140 -4.17 -10.23 -14.95
CA ASP A 140 -4.98 -9.65 -13.86
C ASP A 140 -4.27 -8.51 -13.11
N LEU A 141 -3.27 -7.86 -13.72
CA LEU A 141 -2.45 -6.84 -13.06
C LEU A 141 -3.26 -5.73 -12.33
N PRO A 142 -4.34 -5.17 -12.92
CA PRO A 142 -5.12 -4.12 -12.26
C PRO A 142 -5.83 -4.60 -10.99
N GLU A 143 -6.41 -5.80 -11.05
CA GLU A 143 -7.16 -6.42 -9.94
C GLU A 143 -6.20 -6.89 -8.84
N PHE A 144 -5.07 -7.44 -9.26
CA PHE A 144 -3.98 -7.85 -8.37
C PHE A 144 -3.44 -6.65 -7.57
N VAL A 145 -3.14 -5.54 -8.23
CA VAL A 145 -2.67 -4.31 -7.56
C VAL A 145 -3.73 -3.77 -6.62
N LEU A 146 -5.01 -3.72 -7.03
CA LEU A 146 -6.11 -3.27 -6.18
C LEU A 146 -6.22 -4.10 -4.89
N THR A 147 -6.17 -5.43 -5.03
CA THR A 147 -6.28 -6.36 -3.91
C THR A 147 -5.17 -6.12 -2.89
N HIS A 148 -3.92 -5.97 -3.34
CA HIS A 148 -2.79 -5.73 -2.44
C HIS A 148 -2.77 -4.32 -1.86
N MET A 149 -3.28 -3.31 -2.59
CA MET A 149 -3.49 -1.97 -2.04
C MET A 149 -4.50 -2.00 -0.89
N ARG A 150 -5.62 -2.71 -1.05
CA ARG A 150 -6.62 -2.90 0.02
C ARG A 150 -6.02 -3.59 1.24
N LYS A 151 -5.34 -4.72 1.06
CA LYS A 151 -4.63 -5.44 2.14
C LYS A 151 -3.66 -4.54 2.90
N ASN A 152 -2.88 -3.71 2.19
CA ASN A 152 -1.92 -2.81 2.80
C ASN A 152 -2.59 -1.70 3.62
N VAL A 153 -3.71 -1.15 3.13
CA VAL A 153 -4.50 -0.17 3.88
C VAL A 153 -5.11 -0.81 5.13
N VAL A 154 -5.74 -1.98 5.02
CA VAL A 154 -6.33 -2.71 6.17
C VAL A 154 -5.27 -2.96 7.23
N ARG A 155 -4.12 -3.49 6.83
CA ARG A 155 -2.99 -3.72 7.74
C ARG A 155 -2.49 -2.44 8.40
N GLY A 156 -2.37 -1.35 7.64
CA GLY A 156 -1.98 -0.05 8.17
C GLY A 156 -2.97 0.47 9.22
N LEU A 157 -4.27 0.33 8.94
CA LEU A 157 -5.35 0.72 9.86
C LEU A 157 -5.29 -0.10 11.14
N LYS A 158 -5.14 -1.43 11.05
CA LYS A 158 -4.96 -2.31 12.22
C LYS A 158 -3.76 -1.90 13.09
N VAL A 159 -2.60 -1.72 12.48
CA VAL A 159 -1.37 -1.32 13.20
C VAL A 159 -1.50 0.07 13.85
N SER A 160 -2.37 0.92 13.32
CA SER A 160 -2.63 2.26 13.88
C SER A 160 -3.63 2.28 15.03
N CYS A 161 -4.30 1.17 15.33
CA CYS A 161 -5.13 0.99 16.51
C CYS A 161 -4.25 0.39 17.63
N ILE A 162 -3.70 1.24 18.51
CA ILE A 162 -2.90 0.77 19.64
C ILE A 162 -3.72 1.00 20.91
N VAL A 163 -4.25 -0.10 21.45
CA VAL A 163 -5.06 -0.12 22.67
C VAL A 163 -4.36 0.66 23.79
N GLY A 164 -5.05 1.65 24.34
CA GLY A 164 -4.64 2.36 25.56
C GLY A 164 -3.92 3.72 25.39
N LYS A 165 -3.67 4.23 24.17
CA LYS A 165 -3.04 5.55 23.95
C LYS A 165 -3.69 6.43 22.86
N ASP A 166 -4.93 6.14 22.48
CA ASP A 166 -5.50 6.65 21.22
C ASP A 166 -6.15 8.04 21.33
N HIS A 167 -5.31 9.06 21.52
CA HIS A 167 -5.64 10.39 21.02
C HIS A 167 -5.59 10.46 19.48
N ARG A 168 -5.51 9.35 18.75
CA ARG A 168 -5.41 9.32 17.28
C ARG A 168 -6.74 9.05 16.59
N TRP A 169 -7.64 8.41 17.32
CA TRP A 169 -8.96 8.04 16.86
C TRP A 169 -10.00 8.83 17.64
N SER A 170 -11.03 9.30 16.95
CA SER A 170 -12.18 9.92 17.62
C SER A 170 -13.44 9.53 16.91
N VAL A 171 -14.35 8.93 17.64
CA VAL A 171 -15.66 8.54 17.10
C VAL A 171 -16.46 9.82 16.86
N LEU A 172 -17.08 9.89 15.69
CA LEU A 172 -18.01 10.94 15.33
C LEU A 172 -19.40 10.30 15.30
N GLU A 173 -20.28 10.74 16.18
CA GLU A 173 -21.68 10.33 16.14
C GLU A 173 -22.38 11.07 15.02
N ILE A 174 -22.98 10.32 14.09
CA ILE A 174 -23.77 10.89 12.99
C ILE A 174 -25.24 10.75 13.38
N ASP A 175 -25.93 11.87 13.53
CA ASP A 175 -27.39 11.86 13.70
C ASP A 175 -28.05 11.62 12.33
N PRO A 176 -28.88 10.59 12.17
CA PRO A 176 -29.56 10.30 10.91
C PRO A 176 -30.46 11.42 10.39
N LYS A 177 -30.84 12.41 11.22
CA LYS A 177 -31.80 13.47 10.88
C LYS A 177 -31.20 14.73 10.27
N SER A 178 -29.88 14.89 10.29
CA SER A 178 -29.15 16.07 9.81
C SER A 178 -28.30 15.74 8.59
N THR A 179 -27.89 16.75 7.83
CA THR A 179 -27.01 16.52 6.68
C THR A 179 -25.65 15.97 7.14
N LEU A 180 -25.04 15.09 6.36
CA LEU A 180 -23.74 14.47 6.67
C LEU A 180 -22.66 15.52 7.01
N ILE A 181 -22.66 16.63 6.26
CA ILE A 181 -21.68 17.71 6.43
C ILE A 181 -21.90 18.39 7.79
N ASP A 182 -23.14 18.74 8.13
CA ASP A 182 -23.45 19.40 9.40
C ASP A 182 -23.13 18.48 10.57
N ASN A 183 -23.41 17.18 10.46
CA ASN A 183 -23.04 16.18 11.45
C ASN A 183 -21.55 16.05 11.65
N LEU A 184 -20.79 15.98 10.56
CA LEU A 184 -19.33 15.90 10.63
C LEU A 184 -18.75 17.20 11.19
N GLU A 185 -19.24 18.37 10.78
CA GLU A 185 -18.79 19.64 11.32
C GLU A 185 -19.12 19.78 12.82
N ASN A 186 -20.32 19.38 13.25
CA ASN A 186 -20.73 19.44 14.65
C ASN A 186 -19.97 18.41 15.50
N GLY A 187 -19.77 17.19 14.99
CA GLY A 187 -18.92 16.18 15.62
C GLY A 187 -17.48 16.68 15.76
N LEU A 188 -16.93 17.35 14.75
CA LEU A 188 -15.62 17.99 14.83
C LEU A 188 -15.61 19.14 15.84
N LYS A 189 -16.63 20.01 15.88
CA LYS A 189 -16.73 21.09 16.89
C LYS A 189 -16.73 20.54 18.32
N SER A 190 -17.44 19.43 18.55
CA SER A 190 -17.55 18.80 19.87
C SER A 190 -16.23 18.26 20.41
N LEU A 191 -15.28 17.95 19.53
CA LEU A 191 -14.05 17.25 19.91
C LEU A 191 -13.06 18.10 20.73
N GLY A 192 -13.24 19.42 20.85
CA GLY A 192 -12.57 20.35 21.80
C GLY A 192 -11.04 20.50 21.71
N ASN A 193 -10.33 19.41 21.44
CA ASN A 193 -8.89 19.21 21.35
C ASN A 193 -8.34 19.34 19.92
N LEU A 194 -9.11 19.92 18.99
CA LEU A 194 -8.64 20.08 17.61
C LEU A 194 -7.60 21.20 17.42
N LYS A 195 -7.28 21.98 18.47
CA LYS A 195 -6.35 23.13 18.40
C LYS A 195 -4.97 22.76 17.82
N ASN A 196 -4.53 21.51 17.94
CA ASN A 196 -3.25 21.01 17.43
C ASN A 196 -3.36 20.15 16.15
N ILE A 197 -4.55 19.99 15.57
CA ILE A 197 -4.72 19.13 14.39
C ILE A 197 -4.35 19.94 13.14
N LYS A 198 -3.14 19.71 12.65
CA LYS A 198 -2.71 20.23 11.34
C LYS A 198 -3.15 19.33 10.18
N CYS A 199 -3.41 18.04 10.44
CA CYS A 199 -3.79 17.06 9.43
C CYS A 199 -4.60 15.89 10.04
N GLY A 200 -5.53 15.35 9.26
CA GLY A 200 -6.39 14.22 9.64
C GLY A 200 -7.25 13.80 8.47
N ALA A 201 -8.01 12.72 8.63
CA ALA A 201 -9.04 12.30 7.68
C ALA A 201 -10.25 11.75 8.42
N VAL A 202 -11.43 11.92 7.84
CA VAL A 202 -12.65 11.28 8.33
C VAL A 202 -12.82 9.97 7.55
N LEU A 203 -12.98 8.86 8.25
CA LEU A 203 -13.34 7.57 7.67
C LEU A 203 -14.84 7.37 7.89
N LEU A 204 -15.59 7.26 6.80
CA LEU A 204 -17.00 6.89 6.81
C LEU A 204 -17.14 5.40 6.60
N LEU A 205 -17.85 4.74 7.50
CA LEU A 205 -17.98 3.28 7.55
C LEU A 205 -19.36 2.81 7.14
N LYS A 206 -20.37 3.66 7.30
CA LYS A 206 -21.74 3.41 6.83
C LYS A 206 -22.22 4.54 5.94
N PRO A 207 -22.96 4.24 4.86
CA PRO A 207 -23.64 5.26 4.08
C PRO A 207 -24.77 5.87 4.92
N GLN A 208 -24.90 7.20 4.90
CA GLN A 208 -26.10 7.86 5.40
C GLN A 208 -27.22 7.71 4.37
N PRO A 209 -28.48 7.49 4.81
CA PRO A 209 -29.60 7.35 3.90
C PRO A 209 -30.12 8.70 3.39
N GLU A 210 -29.32 9.59 2.79
CA GLU A 210 -29.90 10.71 2.01
C GLU A 210 -29.07 11.09 0.77
N GLY A 211 -29.77 11.17 -0.36
CA GLY A 211 -29.26 11.69 -1.63
C GLY A 211 -28.69 10.63 -2.59
N SER A 212 -29.52 9.67 -3.01
CA SER A 212 -29.28 8.92 -4.23
C SER A 212 -29.19 9.90 -5.40
N THR A 213 -28.01 10.04 -6.02
CA THR A 213 -27.96 10.54 -7.40
C THR A 213 -28.71 9.56 -8.30
N LEU A 214 -29.05 9.97 -9.51
CA LEU A 214 -29.80 9.18 -10.50
C LEU A 214 -29.22 7.76 -10.76
N ASP A 215 -27.98 7.51 -10.33
CA ASP A 215 -27.24 6.25 -10.47
C ASP A 215 -27.12 5.44 -9.16
N GLY A 216 -27.87 5.78 -8.10
CA GLY A 216 -27.92 4.99 -6.85
C GLY A 216 -26.66 5.05 -5.97
N SER A 217 -25.70 5.94 -6.28
CA SER A 217 -24.51 6.16 -5.44
C SER A 217 -24.78 7.27 -4.42
N PRO A 218 -24.44 7.09 -3.14
CA PRO A 218 -24.54 8.16 -2.14
C PRO A 218 -23.58 9.29 -2.50
N SER A 219 -24.09 10.52 -2.62
CA SER A 219 -23.27 11.72 -2.85
C SER A 219 -22.49 12.06 -1.59
N ILE A 220 -21.32 11.44 -1.42
CA ILE A 220 -20.44 11.66 -0.27
C ILE A 220 -19.44 12.78 -0.63
N PRO A 221 -19.37 13.87 0.14
CA PRO A 221 -18.40 14.94 -0.10
C PRO A 221 -16.98 14.42 0.10
N GLU A 222 -16.04 14.84 -0.76
CA GLU A 222 -14.63 14.41 -0.68
C GLU A 222 -13.86 15.13 0.44
N LEU A 223 -14.33 16.29 0.89
CA LEU A 223 -13.64 17.19 1.82
C LEU A 223 -14.64 17.79 2.84
N VAL A 224 -14.21 17.94 4.10
CA VAL A 224 -14.93 18.67 5.15
C VAL A 224 -14.02 19.71 5.81
N LYS A 225 -14.60 20.84 6.21
CA LYS A 225 -13.88 21.93 6.87
C LYS A 225 -13.72 21.65 8.36
N LEU A 226 -12.50 21.87 8.88
CA LEU A 226 -12.22 21.90 10.30
C LEU A 226 -12.69 23.25 10.88
N PRO A 227 -13.59 23.24 11.88
CA PRO A 227 -14.22 24.45 12.40
C PRO A 227 -13.24 25.47 12.99
N LEU A 228 -12.11 25.02 13.53
CA LEU A 228 -11.18 25.85 14.31
C LEU A 228 -10.02 26.44 13.50
N GLN A 229 -9.70 25.87 12.33
CA GLN A 229 -8.55 26.29 11.52
C GLN A 229 -8.92 26.63 10.07
N GLY A 230 -10.16 26.37 9.64
CA GLY A 230 -10.59 26.54 8.25
C GLY A 230 -9.93 25.58 7.25
N THR A 231 -9.09 24.65 7.74
CA THR A 231 -8.40 23.64 6.94
C THR A 231 -9.37 22.55 6.50
N GLN A 232 -9.23 22.08 5.27
CA GLN A 232 -10.05 20.99 4.74
C GLN A 232 -9.36 19.65 4.99
N ILE A 233 -10.12 18.67 5.46
CA ILE A 233 -9.68 17.29 5.63
C ILE A 233 -10.44 16.36 4.69
N PRO A 234 -9.77 15.34 4.13
CA PRO A 234 -10.41 14.36 3.27
C PRO A 234 -11.38 13.46 4.04
N ILE A 235 -12.43 13.06 3.32
CA ILE A 235 -13.35 12.02 3.72
C ILE A 235 -13.09 10.78 2.86
N PHE A 236 -12.89 9.64 3.52
CA PHE A 236 -12.75 8.36 2.85
C PHE A 236 -13.95 7.48 3.19
N TYR A 237 -14.72 7.12 2.16
CA TYR A 237 -15.81 6.15 2.31
C TYR A 237 -15.27 4.72 2.16
N LEU A 238 -15.06 4.04 3.29
CA LEU A 238 -14.42 2.73 3.33
C LEU A 238 -15.18 1.65 2.55
N PRO A 239 -16.53 1.58 2.56
CA PRO A 239 -17.26 0.59 1.77
C PRO A 239 -17.09 0.69 0.25
N ARG A 240 -16.69 1.85 -0.29
CA ARG A 240 -16.32 1.98 -1.71
C ARG A 240 -14.86 1.60 -1.97
N LEU A 241 -13.99 1.80 -0.99
CA LEU A 241 -12.54 1.59 -1.14
C LEU A 241 -12.12 0.14 -0.88
N LEU A 242 -12.71 -0.49 0.13
CA LEU A 242 -12.40 -1.84 0.58
C LEU A 242 -13.47 -2.83 0.09
N SER A 243 -13.12 -4.13 0.04
CA SER A 243 -14.13 -5.18 -0.15
C SER A 243 -14.83 -5.49 1.17
N GLU A 244 -15.99 -6.15 1.12
CA GLU A 244 -16.72 -6.57 2.32
C GLU A 244 -15.88 -7.45 3.26
N GLU A 245 -15.08 -8.36 2.71
CA GLU A 245 -14.14 -9.19 3.50
C GLU A 245 -13.15 -8.33 4.30
N ASN A 246 -12.57 -7.31 3.65
CA ASN A 246 -11.63 -6.37 4.28
C ASN A 246 -12.32 -5.51 5.36
N LEU A 247 -13.59 -5.13 5.16
CA LEU A 247 -14.36 -4.38 6.14
C LEU A 247 -14.70 -5.24 7.35
N GLN A 248 -15.11 -6.49 7.13
CA GLN A 248 -15.38 -7.43 8.21
C GLN A 248 -14.12 -7.69 9.04
N GLU A 249 -12.99 -7.90 8.37
CA GLU A 249 -11.70 -8.07 9.01
C GLU A 249 -11.31 -6.86 9.90
N LEU A 250 -11.68 -5.64 9.52
CA LEU A 250 -11.48 -4.45 10.34
C LEU A 250 -12.46 -4.39 11.53
N ARG A 251 -13.73 -4.71 11.31
CA ARG A 251 -14.77 -4.76 12.36
C ARG A 251 -14.43 -5.75 13.45
N ASP A 252 -13.93 -6.93 13.07
CA ASP A 252 -13.50 -7.98 13.99
C ASP A 252 -12.25 -7.57 14.79
N HIS A 253 -11.44 -6.65 14.25
CA HIS A 253 -10.21 -6.22 14.89
C HIS A 253 -10.42 -5.14 15.96
N HIS A 254 -11.34 -4.18 15.74
CA HIS A 254 -11.59 -3.10 16.70
C HIS A 254 -12.99 -2.48 16.59
N GLU A 255 -13.58 -2.11 17.73
CA GLU A 255 -14.94 -1.55 17.82
C GLU A 255 -15.15 -0.24 17.04
N PHE A 256 -14.08 0.54 16.84
CA PHE A 256 -14.12 1.78 16.05
C PHE A 256 -14.65 1.56 14.64
N PHE A 257 -14.37 0.40 14.04
CA PHE A 257 -14.81 0.09 12.68
C PHE A 257 -16.28 -0.38 12.60
N THR A 258 -16.99 -0.45 13.73
CA THR A 258 -18.43 -0.73 13.80
C THR A 258 -19.26 0.55 13.89
N LYS A 259 -18.61 1.67 14.24
CA LYS A 259 -19.23 3.00 14.33
C LYS A 259 -19.50 3.58 12.94
N ASP A 260 -20.26 4.67 12.88
CA ASP A 260 -20.70 5.23 11.60
C ASP A 260 -19.60 6.09 10.94
N ALA A 261 -18.89 6.89 11.74
CA ALA A 261 -17.74 7.66 11.31
C ALA A 261 -16.66 7.77 12.39
N VAL A 262 -15.41 7.84 11.95
CA VAL A 262 -14.26 8.04 12.83
C VAL A 262 -13.28 9.04 12.24
N LEU A 263 -12.77 9.93 13.07
CA LEU A 263 -11.66 10.80 12.73
C LEU A 263 -10.34 10.04 12.97
N PHE A 264 -9.56 9.89 11.91
CA PHE A 264 -8.22 9.33 11.93
C PHE A 264 -7.16 10.44 11.89
N ARG A 265 -6.29 10.48 12.90
CA ARG A 265 -5.21 11.46 13.03
C ARG A 265 -3.85 10.77 12.91
N PRO A 266 -3.13 11.00 11.79
CA PRO A 266 -1.82 10.40 11.62
C PRO A 266 -0.83 11.05 12.62
N SER A 267 -0.17 10.20 13.41
CA SER A 267 0.92 10.54 14.30
C SER A 267 2.03 9.49 14.13
N GLY A 268 3.14 9.91 13.52
CA GLY A 268 4.29 9.07 13.22
C GLY A 268 4.20 8.29 11.90
N ASP A 269 5.33 7.72 11.49
CA ASP A 269 5.55 7.22 10.12
C ASP A 269 4.52 6.18 9.67
N LYS A 270 4.22 5.18 10.51
CA LYS A 270 3.27 4.10 10.16
C LYS A 270 1.87 4.62 9.81
N THR A 271 1.39 5.59 10.56
CA THR A 271 0.06 6.19 10.34
C THR A 271 0.06 7.15 9.15
N ILE A 272 1.17 7.84 8.88
CA ILE A 272 1.36 8.66 7.68
C ILE A 272 1.35 7.76 6.44
N TYR A 273 2.06 6.62 6.47
CA TYR A 273 2.01 5.65 5.37
C TYR A 273 0.61 5.08 5.15
N THR A 274 -0.16 4.86 6.22
CA THR A 274 -1.57 4.44 6.15
C THR A 274 -2.42 5.50 5.47
N MET A 275 -2.27 6.77 5.85
CA MET A 275 -2.94 7.90 5.21
C MET A 275 -2.59 8.02 3.73
N GLN A 276 -1.30 7.89 3.38
CA GLN A 276 -0.87 7.86 1.98
C GLN A 276 -1.47 6.66 1.21
N GLY A 277 -1.58 5.50 1.86
CA GLY A 277 -2.22 4.31 1.31
C GLY A 277 -3.70 4.56 0.98
N LEU A 278 -4.44 5.19 1.89
CA LEU A 278 -5.84 5.59 1.67
C LEU A 278 -5.99 6.51 0.47
N TRP A 279 -5.15 7.55 0.36
CA TRP A 279 -5.14 8.45 -0.79
C TRP A 279 -4.87 7.73 -2.11
N ARG A 280 -3.87 6.84 -2.13
CA ARG A 280 -3.55 6.05 -3.33
C ARG A 280 -4.72 5.15 -3.72
N LEU A 281 -5.33 4.46 -2.75
CA LEU A 281 -6.47 3.58 -2.99
C LEU A 281 -7.68 4.36 -3.49
N HIS A 282 -7.98 5.51 -2.88
CA HIS A 282 -9.04 6.40 -3.33
C HIS A 282 -8.81 6.83 -4.78
N SER A 283 -7.62 7.34 -5.10
CA SER A 283 -7.29 7.74 -6.47
C SER A 283 -7.40 6.59 -7.47
N TYR A 284 -6.96 5.38 -7.09
CA TYR A 284 -7.02 4.19 -7.95
C TYR A 284 -8.45 3.77 -8.27
N VAL A 285 -9.33 3.76 -7.26
CA VAL A 285 -10.75 3.39 -7.43
C VAL A 285 -11.50 4.46 -8.21
N THR A 286 -11.31 5.73 -7.90
CA THR A 286 -12.04 6.84 -8.55
C THR A 286 -11.66 6.99 -10.02
N ILE A 287 -10.37 6.88 -10.36
CA ILE A 287 -9.90 6.92 -11.76
C ILE A 287 -10.33 5.66 -12.53
N GLY A 288 -10.54 4.53 -11.86
CA GLY A 288 -11.03 3.31 -12.50
C GLY A 288 -12.52 3.35 -12.86
N THR A 289 -13.28 4.24 -12.25
CA THR A 289 -14.73 4.40 -12.47
C THR A 289 -15.09 5.55 -13.43
N SER A 290 -14.09 6.32 -13.90
CA SER A 290 -14.25 7.42 -14.87
C SER A 290 -13.90 6.99 -16.28
#